data_AF-A0A967LD53-F1
#
_entry.id   AF-A0A967LD53-F1
#
_cell.length_a   1.000
_cell.length_b   1.000
_cell.length_c   1.000
_cell.angle_alpha   90.00
_cell.angle_beta   90.00
_cell.angle_gamma   90.00
#
_symmetry.space_group_name_H-M   'P 1'
#
loop_
_entity.id
_entity.type
_entity.pdbx_description
1 polymer ?
#
loop_
_entity_poly.entity_id
_entity_poly.type
_entity_poly.pdbx_seq_one_letter_code
_entity_poly.pdbx_strand_id
1 'polypeptide(L)' 'RIFSCSRPPGHHAEHDMGMGFCFYNNVAIGAATAIARPDLERVAVLDFDV' A
#
# COMPACT_ATOMS: atom_id res chain seq x y z
N ARG A 1 3.86 15.26 -7.85
CA ARG A 1 4.23 14.76 -6.50
C ARG A 1 3.00 14.90 -5.62
N ILE A 2 2.67 13.88 -4.83
CA ILE A 2 1.44 13.81 -4.05
C ILE A 2 1.81 13.27 -2.66
N PHE A 3 1.12 13.75 -1.63
CA PHE A 3 1.16 13.19 -0.27
C PHE A 3 -0.26 12.80 0.13
N SER A 4 -0.41 11.65 0.79
CA SER A 4 -1.69 11.18 1.30
C SER A 4 -1.62 10.98 2.81
N CYS A 5 -2.38 11.77 3.56
CA CYS A 5 -2.53 11.62 5.01
C CYS A 5 -3.48 10.46 5.36
N SER A 6 -3.19 9.25 4.91
CA SER A 6 -4.07 8.09 5.06
C SER A 6 -4.15 7.62 6.52
N ARG A 7 -5.38 7.44 7.02
CA ARG A 7 -5.71 6.83 8.31
C ARG A 7 -6.93 5.91 8.14
N PRO A 8 -6.97 4.71 8.74
CA PRO A 8 -5.93 4.02 9.51
C PRO A 8 -4.68 3.65 8.68
N PRO A 9 -3.55 3.24 9.29
CA PRO A 9 -2.39 2.75 8.54
C PRO A 9 -2.74 1.47 7.75
N GLY A 10 -1.80 0.99 6.91
CA GLY A 10 -2.06 -0.17 6.05
C GLY A 10 -0.96 -1.22 5.95
N HIS A 11 0.30 -0.87 6.17
CA HIS A 11 1.44 -1.74 5.84
C HIS A 11 1.54 -3.06 6.62
N HIS A 12 0.81 -3.22 7.74
CA HIS A 12 0.74 -4.48 8.49
C HIS A 12 -0.45 -5.37 8.11
N ALA A 13 -1.41 -4.89 7.31
CA ALA A 13 -2.56 -5.69 6.93
C ALA A 13 -2.15 -6.77 5.91
N GLU A 14 -2.45 -8.02 6.24
CA GLU A 14 -2.28 -9.18 5.36
C GLU A 14 -3.51 -9.35 4.45
N HIS A 15 -3.52 -10.41 3.62
CA HIS A 15 -4.61 -10.66 2.67
C HIS A 15 -5.95 -10.95 3.36
N ASP A 16 -5.95 -11.73 4.45
CA ASP A 16 -7.14 -12.17 5.18
C ASP A 16 -7.08 -11.87 6.70
N MET A 17 -6.14 -11.00 7.12
CA MET A 17 -5.97 -10.62 8.53
C MET A 17 -5.61 -9.14 8.68
N GLY A 18 -6.34 -8.44 9.56
CA GLY A 18 -5.99 -7.10 10.02
C GLY A 18 -5.20 -7.13 11.33
N MET A 19 -4.13 -6.34 11.43
CA MET A 19 -3.27 -6.25 12.63
C MET A 19 -2.51 -4.91 12.67
N GLY A 20 -1.94 -4.54 13.82
CA GLY A 20 -1.16 -3.30 13.95
C GLY A 20 -1.96 -2.05 13.56
N PHE A 21 -3.25 -2.01 13.89
CA PHE A 21 -4.21 -0.97 13.46
C PHE A 21 -4.45 -0.87 11.94
N CYS A 22 -3.88 -1.77 11.14
CA CYS A 22 -4.05 -1.84 9.70
C CYS A 22 -5.20 -2.79 9.35
N PHE A 23 -6.17 -2.31 8.56
CA PHE A 23 -7.29 -3.13 8.07
C PHE A 23 -7.17 -3.45 6.58
N TYR A 24 -6.59 -2.53 5.80
CA TYR A 24 -6.30 -2.71 4.38
C TYR A 24 -4.91 -2.17 4.07
N ASN A 25 -4.14 -2.90 3.27
CA ASN A 25 -2.82 -2.46 2.85
C ASN A 25 -2.92 -1.46 1.69
N ASN A 26 -3.14 -0.19 2.03
CA ASN A 26 -3.31 0.91 1.08
C ASN A 26 -2.19 0.98 0.03
N VAL A 27 -0.94 0.78 0.45
CA VAL A 27 0.23 0.83 -0.44
C VAL A 27 0.27 -0.37 -1.37
N ALA A 28 -0.02 -1.58 -0.87
CA ALA A 28 -0.10 -2.77 -1.70
C ALA A 28 -1.23 -2.69 -2.74
N ILE A 29 -2.42 -2.22 -2.33
CA ILE A 29 -3.56 -1.97 -3.25
C ILE A 29 -3.16 -0.95 -4.33
N GLY A 30 -2.50 0.14 -3.95
CA GLY A 30 -2.01 1.16 -4.88
C GLY A 30 -0.99 0.59 -5.87
N ALA A 31 -0.02 -0.20 -5.39
CA ALA A 31 0.99 -0.82 -6.23
C ALA A 31 0.37 -1.85 -7.21
N ALA A 32 -0.54 -2.69 -6.74
CA ALA A 32 -1.26 -3.65 -7.58
C ALA A 32 -2.09 -2.94 -8.66
N THR A 33 -2.79 -1.87 -8.28
CA THR A 33 -3.57 -1.04 -9.22
C THR A 33 -2.67 -0.37 -10.25
N ALA A 34 -1.48 0.08 -9.85
CA ALA A 34 -0.52 0.72 -10.76
C ALA A 34 0.07 -0.28 -11.77
N ILE A 35 0.53 -1.45 -11.33
CA ILE A 35 1.12 -2.49 -12.20
C ILE A 35 0.06 -3.13 -13.12
N ALA A 36 -1.22 -3.12 -12.73
CA ALA A 36 -2.30 -3.57 -13.61
C ALA A 36 -2.48 -2.67 -14.84
N ARG A 37 -1.87 -1.47 -14.87
CA ARG A 37 -1.91 -0.59 -16.04
C ARG A 37 -0.84 -1.01 -17.07
N PRO A 38 -1.18 -1.05 -18.36
CA PRO A 38 -0.25 -1.52 -19.40
C PRO A 38 0.96 -0.61 -19.61
N ASP A 39 0.91 0.65 -19.15
CA ASP A 39 1.97 1.65 -19.30
C ASP A 39 3.00 1.65 -18.14
N LEU A 40 2.84 0.77 -17.15
CA LEU A 40 3.66 0.78 -15.94
C LEU A 40 4.17 -0.63 -15.61
N GLU A 41 5.48 -0.83 -15.78
CA GLU A 41 6.10 -2.15 -15.61
C GLU A 41 6.50 -2.48 -14.18
N ARG A 42 6.86 -1.47 -13.37
CA ARG A 42 7.50 -1.66 -12.06
C ARG A 42 7.09 -0.59 -11.07
N VAL A 43 6.87 -0.99 -9.81
CA VAL A 43 6.64 -0.11 -8.67
C VAL A 43 7.67 -0.43 -7.60
N ALA A 44 8.28 0.60 -7.03
CA ALA A 44 9.10 0.47 -5.82
C ALA A 44 8.28 0.94 -4.61
N VAL A 45 8.23 0.11 -3.57
CA VAL A 45 7.67 0.46 -2.26
C VAL A 45 8.83 0.59 -1.29
N LEU A 46 9.00 1.78 -0.72
CA LEU A 46 9.93 2.04 0.38
C LEU A 46 9.11 2.25 1.64
N ASP A 47 9.22 1.30 2.56
CA ASP A 47 8.66 1.41 3.90
C ASP A 47 9.77 1.82 4.86
N PHE A 48 9.56 2.92 5.56
CA PHE A 48 10.49 3.48 6.54
C PHE A 48 9.81 3.67 7.90
N ASP A 49 8.62 3.08 8.09
CA ASP A 49 8.02 2.92 9.40
C ASP A 49 8.97 2.10 10.32
N VAL A 50 8.77 2.18 11.64
CA VAL A 50 9.75 1.74 12.66
C VAL A 50 9.62 0.27 13.05
#